data_AF-A0AA38I162-F1
#
_entry.id   AF-A0AA38I162-F1
#
_cell.length_a   1.000
_cell.length_b   1.000
_cell.length_c   1.000
_cell.angle_alpha   90.00
_cell.angle_beta   90.00
_cell.angle_gamma   90.00
#
_symmetry.space_group_name_H-M   'P 1'
#
loop_
_entity.id
_entity.type
_entity.pdbx_description
1 polymer ?
#
loop_
_entity_poly.entity_id
_entity_poly.type
_entity_poly.pdbx_seq_one_letter_code
_entity_poly.pdbx_strand_id
1 'polypeptide(L)'
;MGNRIASNTVVDVELRDMFEEAISTHDLNKLKHLIKTAPGKWCQIKTYSGHTLLQEAMYQNSKDIFHYMLRFHDLEDLETVSFFKQTALMFSMKTWYEYYAYELIKKGASIYGIYRNGNNLLHRAVSVSVRMTKLLLDRGMAVNAQDRSGETPLHKVLLKGLHSQDYEYVAMLLSYGADPFIVCSEGYNSFELAVVTGHSFLVQEILFEYSYDEHDEVKIHLDVLLQLAKVKSSFFQRLFEYRVKTLVQLSDEYLSNLFNNLLVIDLEPLEILLERCHQAICQSISACNTRQNFREIDFNENLLKSNEMLTKLDLLIHHSDILNLHLLNFIGGLKDFVLPDLIISRNRSTESTATEILIYLIQHGLKWHVSLYQTVYTAYGYCDLFKFLLRVEPEVTCDHYPKNAMIALIHDVTFDFEDFLKKPDDYSEINSAEHLLDYFADSRLSLVLWNFAEKWNLSGATLARIEKHPKVALLVDLARNAVRRHLIRRFGVRNTKEFYSVVDALPTTSTHKKIISFESKLY
;
A
#
# COMPACT_ATOMS: atom_id res chain seq x y z
N MET A 1 -13.85 36.74 61.82
CA MET A 1 -13.23 35.46 61.40
C MET A 1 -12.79 35.54 59.93
N GLY A 2 -11.94 36.49 59.55
CA GLY A 2 -11.59 36.76 58.13
C GLY A 2 -10.10 36.78 57.77
N ASN A 3 -9.18 36.67 58.73
CA ASN A 3 -7.73 36.88 58.48
C ASN A 3 -6.84 35.63 58.57
N ARG A 4 -7.41 34.42 58.63
CA ARG A 4 -6.61 33.16 58.73
C ARG A 4 -6.46 32.38 57.42
N ILE A 5 -7.17 32.76 56.35
CA ILE A 5 -7.15 32.01 55.08
C ILE A 5 -6.12 32.61 54.11
N ALA A 6 -5.92 33.94 54.10
CA ALA A 6 -4.94 34.60 53.24
C ALA A 6 -3.47 34.42 53.70
N SER A 7 -3.22 34.19 54.99
CA SER A 7 -1.86 34.05 55.53
C SER A 7 -1.23 32.69 55.21
N ASN A 8 -2.02 31.62 55.07
CA ASN A 8 -1.48 30.29 54.76
C ASN A 8 -1.08 30.17 53.29
N THR A 9 -1.82 30.79 52.37
CA THR A 9 -1.54 30.71 50.92
C THR A 9 -0.29 31.49 50.52
N VAL A 10 0.00 32.63 51.15
CA VAL A 10 1.22 33.41 50.85
C VAL A 10 2.46 32.71 51.41
N VAL A 11 2.37 32.17 52.62
CA VAL A 11 3.48 31.43 53.26
C VAL A 11 3.82 30.15 52.50
N ASP A 12 2.82 29.43 51.96
CA ASP A 12 3.06 28.23 51.14
C ASP A 12 3.65 28.55 49.74
N VAL A 13 3.44 29.77 49.22
CA VAL A 13 4.05 30.25 47.97
C VAL A 13 5.51 30.64 48.20
N GLU A 14 5.80 31.43 49.23
CA GLU A 14 7.18 31.82 49.57
C GLU A 14 8.05 30.60 49.93
N LEU A 15 7.52 29.65 50.71
CA LEU A 15 8.22 28.39 51.01
C LEU A 15 8.51 27.58 49.76
N ARG A 16 7.55 27.49 48.83
CA ARG A 16 7.74 26.80 47.54
C ARG A 16 8.87 27.45 46.75
N ASP A 17 8.86 28.77 46.58
CA ASP A 17 9.88 29.50 45.83
C ASP A 17 11.27 29.27 46.43
N MET A 18 11.39 29.28 47.77
CA MET A 18 12.65 29.00 48.46
C MET A 18 13.15 27.56 48.26
N PHE A 19 12.24 26.57 48.22
CA PHE A 19 12.59 25.18 47.94
C PHE A 19 12.99 24.98 46.47
N GLU A 20 12.24 25.55 45.52
CA GLU A 20 12.56 25.51 44.09
C GLU A 20 13.92 26.17 43.80
N GLU A 21 14.20 27.32 44.42
CA GLU A 21 15.49 28.01 44.29
C GLU A 21 16.64 27.16 44.85
N ALA A 22 16.46 26.52 46.02
CA ALA A 22 17.48 25.65 46.60
C ALA A 22 17.76 24.41 45.73
N ILE A 23 16.74 23.85 45.09
CA ILE A 23 16.88 22.69 44.20
C ILE A 23 17.54 23.09 42.88
N SER A 24 17.10 24.19 42.25
CA SER A 24 17.65 24.68 40.98
C SER A 24 19.10 25.16 41.10
N THR A 25 19.49 25.72 42.24
CA THR A 25 20.88 26.13 42.51
C THR A 25 21.77 25.01 43.03
N HIS A 26 21.23 23.79 43.20
CA HIS A 26 21.91 22.65 43.80
C HIS A 26 22.48 22.90 45.22
N ASP A 27 21.90 23.86 45.96
CA ASP A 27 22.38 24.23 47.30
C ASP A 27 21.79 23.33 48.39
N LEU A 28 22.53 22.28 48.72
CA LEU A 28 22.19 21.34 49.77
C LEU A 28 22.14 22.00 51.17
N ASN A 29 22.93 23.04 51.43
CA ASN A 29 22.98 23.68 52.75
C ASN A 29 21.75 24.56 52.98
N LYS A 30 21.34 25.30 51.95
CA LYS A 30 20.07 26.04 51.96
C LYS A 30 18.88 25.09 52.15
N LEU A 31 18.88 23.96 51.44
CA LEU A 31 17.84 22.94 51.61
C LEU A 31 17.81 22.34 53.03
N LYS A 32 18.96 21.99 53.60
CA LYS A 32 19.08 21.49 54.98
C LYS A 32 18.50 22.47 56.00
N HIS A 33 18.75 23.77 55.80
CA HIS A 33 18.19 24.80 56.65
C HIS A 33 16.67 24.86 56.52
N LEU A 34 16.15 24.83 55.28
CA LEU A 34 14.71 24.88 54.99
C LEU A 34 13.94 23.69 55.57
N ILE A 35 14.47 22.48 55.44
CA ILE A 35 13.87 21.26 55.99
C ILE A 35 13.83 21.30 57.52
N LYS A 36 14.86 21.87 58.17
CA LYS A 36 14.88 22.06 59.63
C LYS A 36 13.87 23.11 60.10
N THR A 37 13.65 24.17 59.33
CA THR A 37 12.71 25.24 59.68
C THR A 37 11.24 24.86 59.50
N ALA A 38 10.94 23.86 58.66
CA ALA A 38 9.56 23.45 58.36
C ALA A 38 9.39 21.92 58.21
N PRO A 39 9.55 21.13 59.29
CA PRO A 39 9.41 19.67 59.21
C PRO A 39 7.98 19.24 58.83
N GLY A 40 7.87 18.26 57.92
CA GLY A 40 6.60 17.62 57.52
C GLY A 40 5.73 18.37 56.50
N LYS A 41 5.91 19.68 56.30
CA LYS A 41 5.14 20.44 55.30
C LYS A 41 5.68 20.34 53.88
N TRP A 42 7.00 20.16 53.73
CA TRP A 42 7.68 20.23 52.44
C TRP A 42 7.36 19.04 51.51
N CYS A 43 7.00 17.86 52.05
CA CYS A 43 6.65 16.68 51.24
C CYS A 43 5.40 16.88 50.38
N GLN A 44 4.47 17.75 50.80
CA GLN A 44 3.21 18.01 50.09
C GLN A 44 3.29 19.22 49.16
N ILE A 45 4.39 19.99 49.19
CA ILE A 45 4.58 21.15 48.33
C ILE A 45 4.75 20.69 46.89
N LYS A 46 3.96 21.30 46.00
CA LYS A 46 4.07 21.12 44.55
C LYS A 46 4.62 22.38 43.92
N THR A 47 5.50 22.22 42.94
CA THR A 47 6.07 23.32 42.18
C THR A 47 5.05 23.99 41.28
N TYR A 48 5.39 25.12 40.65
CA TYR A 48 4.52 25.72 39.61
C TYR A 48 4.31 24.80 38.40
N SER A 49 5.31 23.97 38.07
CA SER A 49 5.21 22.91 37.05
C SER A 49 4.35 21.72 37.49
N GLY A 50 3.92 21.70 38.76
CA GLY A 50 3.07 20.66 39.33
C GLY A 50 3.81 19.40 39.76
N HIS A 51 5.14 19.45 39.80
CA HIS A 51 6.01 18.38 40.29
C HIS A 51 6.07 18.42 41.82
N THR A 52 6.29 17.26 42.44
CA THR A 52 6.70 17.22 43.85
C THR A 52 8.15 17.71 43.98
N LEU A 53 8.56 18.19 45.15
CA LEU A 53 9.95 18.62 45.36
C LEU A 53 10.96 17.49 45.05
N LEU A 54 10.59 16.24 45.32
CA LEU A 54 11.40 15.08 44.97
C LEU A 54 11.52 14.89 43.44
N GLN A 55 10.43 15.08 42.69
CA GLN A 55 10.45 15.06 41.22
C GLN A 55 11.26 16.23 40.64
N GLU A 56 11.18 17.42 41.25
CA GLU A 56 11.98 18.57 40.83
C GLU A 56 13.48 18.30 41.04
N ALA A 57 13.87 17.69 42.17
CA ALA A 57 15.25 17.27 42.40
C ALA A 57 15.76 16.27 41.35
N MET A 58 14.90 15.37 40.88
CA MET A 58 15.20 14.45 39.78
C MET A 58 15.29 15.18 38.44
N TYR A 59 14.38 16.13 38.19
CA TYR A 59 14.35 16.93 36.96
C TYR A 59 15.63 17.76 36.80
N GLN A 60 16.07 18.41 37.87
CA GLN A 60 17.33 19.16 37.92
C GLN A 60 18.58 18.25 38.00
N ASN A 61 18.42 16.92 38.07
CA ASN A 61 19.52 15.96 38.18
C ASN A 61 20.41 16.16 39.44
N SER A 62 19.81 16.65 40.54
CA SER A 62 20.52 16.93 41.79
C SER A 62 20.52 15.69 42.70
N LYS A 63 21.50 14.80 42.50
CA LYS A 63 21.60 13.53 43.25
C LYS A 63 21.75 13.72 44.77
N ASP A 64 22.54 14.70 45.21
CA ASP A 64 22.78 14.94 46.63
C ASP A 64 21.52 15.41 47.36
N ILE A 65 20.78 16.31 46.71
CA ILE A 65 19.50 16.80 47.21
C ILE A 65 18.47 15.66 47.22
N PHE A 66 18.39 14.89 46.14
CA PHE A 66 17.52 13.72 46.05
C PHE A 66 17.79 12.73 47.19
N HIS A 67 19.05 12.35 47.43
CA HIS A 67 19.41 11.45 48.52
C HIS A 67 19.13 12.04 49.90
N TYR A 68 19.35 13.34 50.07
CA TYR A 68 19.04 13.99 51.32
C TYR A 68 17.54 13.98 51.62
N MET A 69 16.70 14.32 50.65
CA MET A 69 15.24 14.25 50.77
C MET A 69 14.76 12.82 51.01
N LEU A 70 15.30 11.84 50.28
CA LEU A 70 14.94 10.43 50.38
C LEU A 70 15.29 9.79 51.75
N ARG A 71 16.14 10.43 52.56
CA ARG A 71 16.41 9.99 53.95
C ARG A 71 15.27 10.32 54.91
N PHE A 72 14.50 11.36 54.63
CA PHE A 72 13.42 11.85 55.49
C PHE A 72 12.02 11.49 54.97
N HIS A 73 11.90 11.06 53.71
CA HIS A 73 10.64 10.60 53.15
C HIS A 73 10.24 9.23 53.73
N ASP A 74 9.05 9.19 54.34
CA ASP A 74 8.35 7.96 54.66
C ASP A 74 7.70 7.36 53.40
N LEU A 75 7.26 6.11 53.47
CA LEU A 75 6.66 5.42 52.31
C LEU A 75 5.44 6.17 51.76
N GLU A 76 4.63 6.79 52.62
CA GLU A 76 3.46 7.57 52.22
C GLU A 76 3.83 8.80 51.37
N ASP A 77 5.00 9.39 51.60
CA ASP A 77 5.46 10.56 50.84
C ASP A 77 5.90 10.19 49.42
N LEU A 78 6.41 8.98 49.22
CA LEU A 78 6.84 8.50 47.89
C LEU A 78 5.67 8.31 46.92
N GLU A 79 4.46 8.12 47.47
CA GLU A 79 3.22 7.98 46.72
C GLU A 79 2.53 9.31 46.42
N THR A 80 3.13 10.43 46.84
CA THR A 80 2.62 11.77 46.48
C THR A 80 2.66 11.97 44.97
N VAL A 81 1.52 12.38 44.40
CA VAL A 81 1.36 12.53 42.96
C VAL A 81 1.46 13.98 42.50
N SER A 82 2.09 14.17 41.34
CA SER A 82 2.11 15.43 40.60
C SER A 82 0.72 15.84 40.10
N PHE A 83 0.58 17.03 39.49
CA PHE A 83 -0.64 17.40 38.75
C PHE A 83 -0.96 16.44 37.59
N PHE A 84 0.05 15.75 37.06
CA PHE A 84 -0.13 14.71 36.05
C PHE A 84 -0.61 13.37 36.62
N LYS A 85 -0.85 13.28 37.93
CA LYS A 85 -1.15 12.05 38.67
C LYS A 85 -0.02 11.01 38.59
N GLN A 86 1.24 11.48 38.63
CA GLN A 86 2.42 10.62 38.57
C GLN A 86 3.14 10.65 39.92
N THR A 87 3.49 9.48 40.45
CA THR A 87 4.39 9.33 41.62
C THR A 87 5.84 9.64 41.22
N ALA A 88 6.74 9.77 42.20
CA ALA A 88 8.17 9.94 41.91
C ALA A 88 8.74 8.77 41.08
N LEU A 89 8.32 7.54 41.40
CA LEU A 89 8.75 6.35 40.64
C LEU A 89 8.22 6.41 39.20
N MET A 90 6.95 6.74 38.98
CA MET A 90 6.40 6.88 37.63
C MET A 90 7.10 7.98 36.80
N PHE A 91 7.52 9.07 37.45
CA PHE A 91 8.27 10.13 36.78
C PHE A 91 9.68 9.66 36.36
N SER A 92 10.28 8.76 37.15
CA SER A 92 11.61 8.18 36.93
C SER A 92 11.71 7.14 35.81
N MET A 93 10.58 6.64 35.29
CA MET A 93 10.55 5.64 34.20
C MET A 93 10.86 6.26 32.83
N LYS A 94 12.04 6.84 32.73
CA LYS A 94 12.66 7.39 31.51
C LYS A 94 14.11 6.92 31.47
N THR A 95 14.67 6.75 30.27
CA THR A 95 16.04 6.25 30.07
C THR A 95 17.08 6.97 30.92
N TRP A 96 17.03 8.32 30.97
CA TRP A 96 17.99 9.13 31.71
C TRP A 96 17.75 9.21 33.23
N TYR A 97 16.64 8.66 33.75
CA TYR A 97 16.31 8.65 35.19
C TYR A 97 16.37 7.25 35.81
N GLU A 98 16.94 6.26 35.10
CA GLU A 98 17.06 4.88 35.57
C GLU A 98 17.70 4.79 36.97
N TYR A 99 18.72 5.60 37.25
CA TYR A 99 19.36 5.68 38.57
C TYR A 99 18.37 5.98 39.70
N TYR A 100 17.51 6.99 39.50
CA TYR A 100 16.53 7.40 40.50
C TYR A 100 15.45 6.33 40.69
N ALA A 101 15.04 5.66 39.60
CA ALA A 101 14.11 4.56 39.66
C ALA A 101 14.62 3.43 40.57
N TYR A 102 15.89 3.04 40.45
CA TYR A 102 16.50 2.03 41.34
C TYR A 102 16.47 2.43 42.81
N GLU A 103 16.87 3.67 43.13
CA GLU A 103 16.92 4.14 44.52
C GLU A 103 15.51 4.20 45.13
N LEU A 104 14.50 4.64 44.37
CA LEU A 104 13.11 4.65 44.81
C LEU A 104 12.56 3.24 45.04
N ILE A 105 12.82 2.29 44.12
CA ILE A 105 12.40 0.89 44.25
C ILE A 105 13.11 0.20 45.43
N LYS A 106 14.38 0.56 45.69
CA LYS A 106 15.14 0.06 46.85
C LYS A 106 14.60 0.60 48.17
N LYS A 107 14.09 1.83 48.17
CA LYS A 107 13.43 2.44 49.33
C LYS A 107 12.01 1.95 49.59
N GLY A 108 11.43 1.20 48.65
CA GLY A 108 10.10 0.61 48.80
C GLY A 108 8.97 1.42 48.16
N ALA A 109 9.27 2.31 47.22
CA ALA A 109 8.25 2.98 46.42
C ALA A 109 7.34 1.95 45.71
N SER A 110 6.03 2.20 45.69
CA SER A 110 5.05 1.29 45.12
C SER A 110 5.23 1.15 43.61
N ILE A 111 5.29 -0.10 43.14
CA ILE A 111 5.41 -0.43 41.73
C ILE A 111 4.05 -0.47 41.00
N TYR A 112 2.95 -0.26 41.72
CA TYR A 112 1.58 -0.43 41.19
C TYR A 112 0.99 0.86 40.60
N GLY A 113 1.80 1.88 40.37
CA GLY A 113 1.39 3.11 39.70
C GLY A 113 0.92 2.87 38.26
N ILE A 114 -0.22 3.48 37.88
CA ILE A 114 -0.83 3.35 36.55
C ILE A 114 -0.87 4.73 35.88
N TYR A 115 -0.38 4.82 34.65
CA TYR A 115 -0.41 6.02 33.83
C TYR A 115 -1.81 6.28 33.25
N ARG A 116 -2.04 7.51 32.77
CA ARG A 116 -3.35 7.92 32.23
C ARG A 116 -3.83 7.08 31.03
N ASN A 117 -2.92 6.48 30.27
CA ASN A 117 -3.24 5.59 29.15
C ASN A 117 -3.44 4.12 29.58
N GLY A 118 -3.45 3.82 30.89
CA GLY A 118 -3.57 2.47 31.42
C GLY A 118 -2.25 1.69 31.48
N ASN A 119 -1.13 2.26 31.03
CA ASN A 119 0.17 1.61 31.20
C ASN A 119 0.47 1.43 32.69
N ASN A 120 0.92 0.23 33.08
CA ASN A 120 1.63 0.05 34.35
C ASN A 120 3.12 0.42 34.17
N LEU A 121 3.91 0.35 35.25
CA LEU A 121 5.35 0.62 35.17
C LEU A 121 6.07 -0.34 34.19
N LEU A 122 5.66 -1.61 34.10
CA LEU A 122 6.29 -2.60 33.23
C LEU A 122 6.17 -2.25 31.74
N HIS A 123 5.03 -1.69 31.29
CA HIS A 123 4.88 -1.16 29.93
C HIS A 123 5.92 -0.07 29.60
N ARG A 124 6.29 0.74 30.60
CA ARG A 124 7.30 1.81 30.42
C ARG A 124 8.71 1.29 30.61
N ALA A 125 8.91 0.26 31.43
CA ALA A 125 10.21 -0.32 31.75
C ALA A 125 10.94 -0.86 30.52
N VAL A 126 10.18 -1.46 29.60
CA VAL A 126 10.65 -1.90 28.27
C VAL A 126 11.27 -0.73 27.49
N SER A 127 10.78 0.49 27.70
CA SER A 127 11.34 1.70 27.10
C SER A 127 12.55 2.27 27.84
N VAL A 128 12.81 1.83 29.07
CA VAL A 128 13.91 2.30 29.92
C VAL A 128 15.15 1.43 29.75
N SER A 129 15.10 0.17 30.20
CA SER A 129 16.23 -0.78 30.11
C SER A 129 15.78 -2.22 30.43
N VAL A 130 16.54 -3.20 29.95
CA VAL A 130 16.34 -4.63 30.27
C VAL A 130 16.44 -4.85 31.77
N ARG A 131 17.41 -4.19 32.43
CA ARG A 131 17.64 -4.33 33.87
C ARG A 131 16.47 -3.80 34.70
N MET A 132 15.90 -2.66 34.32
CA MET A 132 14.71 -2.10 34.98
C MET A 132 13.49 -3.01 34.79
N THR A 133 13.32 -3.55 33.58
CA THR A 133 12.25 -4.50 33.27
C THR A 133 12.37 -5.75 34.14
N LYS A 134 13.57 -6.35 34.20
CA LYS A 134 13.86 -7.50 35.06
C LYS A 134 13.59 -7.21 36.53
N LEU A 135 14.07 -6.07 37.05
CA LEU A 135 13.83 -5.68 38.44
C LEU A 135 12.34 -5.62 38.76
N LEU A 136 11.52 -5.06 37.88
CA LEU A 136 10.08 -4.96 38.13
C LEU A 136 9.37 -6.31 38.05
N LEU A 137 9.80 -7.19 37.14
CA LEU A 137 9.33 -8.58 37.07
C LEU A 137 9.70 -9.36 38.34
N ASP A 138 10.94 -9.23 38.83
CA ASP A 138 11.40 -9.83 40.09
C ASP A 138 10.60 -9.35 41.31
N ARG A 139 9.98 -8.17 41.22
CA ARG A 139 9.07 -7.63 42.25
C ARG A 139 7.61 -8.07 42.09
N GLY A 140 7.33 -9.00 41.17
CA GLY A 140 6.00 -9.58 40.99
C GLY A 140 5.01 -8.68 40.25
N MET A 141 5.49 -7.76 39.40
CA MET A 141 4.59 -7.02 38.52
C MET A 141 3.86 -7.96 37.56
N ALA A 142 2.57 -7.69 37.32
CA ALA A 142 1.77 -8.44 36.36
C ALA A 142 2.34 -8.29 34.94
N VAL A 143 2.92 -9.37 34.42
CA VAL A 143 3.54 -9.44 33.09
C VAL A 143 2.53 -9.29 31.94
N ASN A 144 1.29 -9.69 32.17
CA ASN A 144 0.19 -9.71 31.18
C ASN A 144 -0.83 -8.57 31.35
N ALA A 145 -0.49 -7.54 32.13
CA ALA A 145 -1.41 -6.40 32.29
C ALA A 145 -1.66 -5.72 30.94
N GLN A 146 -2.92 -5.42 30.62
CA GLN A 146 -3.28 -4.70 29.40
C GLN A 146 -3.48 -3.20 29.69
N ASP A 147 -2.99 -2.35 28.79
CA ASP A 147 -3.31 -0.93 28.80
C ASP A 147 -4.68 -0.62 28.16
N ARG A 148 -5.00 0.67 28.00
CA ARG A 148 -6.30 1.06 27.39
C ARG A 148 -6.42 0.69 25.91
N SER A 149 -5.33 0.39 25.24
CA SER A 149 -5.29 -0.15 23.87
C SER A 149 -5.27 -1.68 23.86
N GLY A 150 -5.48 -2.35 24.99
CA GLY A 150 -5.37 -3.81 25.07
C GLY A 150 -3.94 -4.32 24.90
N GLU A 151 -2.94 -3.44 24.84
CA GLU A 151 -1.55 -3.84 24.64
C GLU A 151 -0.95 -4.32 25.96
N THR A 152 -0.13 -5.35 25.89
CA THR A 152 0.64 -5.89 27.03
C THR A 152 2.06 -5.33 26.99
N PRO A 153 2.87 -5.49 28.07
CA PRO A 153 4.29 -5.20 28.01
C PRO A 153 5.01 -5.89 26.85
N LEU A 154 4.61 -7.11 26.47
CA LEU A 154 5.16 -7.82 25.31
C LEU A 154 4.85 -7.10 23.99
N HIS A 155 3.60 -6.63 23.80
CA HIS A 155 3.25 -5.79 22.64
C HIS A 155 4.05 -4.48 22.59
N LYS A 156 4.30 -3.84 23.75
CA LYS A 156 5.11 -2.61 23.80
C LYS A 156 6.55 -2.81 23.34
N VAL A 157 7.13 -4.00 23.54
CA VAL A 157 8.46 -4.33 22.96
C VAL A 157 8.39 -4.21 21.44
N LEU A 158 7.37 -4.81 20.84
CA LEU A 158 7.21 -4.88 19.39
C LEU A 158 6.89 -3.51 18.75
N LEU A 159 6.20 -2.63 19.47
CA LEU A 159 5.80 -1.31 18.96
C LEU A 159 6.86 -0.22 19.14
N LYS A 160 7.86 -0.41 20.01
CA LYS A 160 8.87 0.61 20.32
C LYS A 160 9.83 0.88 19.16
N GLY A 161 9.96 -0.05 18.21
CA GLY A 161 10.83 0.02 17.02
C GLY A 161 11.93 -1.05 17.02
N LEU A 162 12.51 -1.31 15.85
CA LEU A 162 13.50 -2.36 15.55
C LEU A 162 14.84 -2.13 16.27
N HIS A 163 14.94 -2.50 17.54
CA HIS A 163 16.19 -2.45 18.27
C HIS A 163 16.86 -3.82 18.27
N SER A 164 18.19 -3.84 18.24
CA SER A 164 18.99 -5.09 18.26
C SER A 164 18.80 -5.95 19.52
N GLN A 165 18.02 -5.49 20.50
CA GLN A 165 17.80 -6.14 21.80
C GLN A 165 16.34 -6.62 22.00
N ASP A 166 15.48 -6.53 20.99
CA ASP A 166 14.06 -6.92 21.15
C ASP A 166 13.93 -8.39 21.55
N TYR A 167 14.82 -9.26 21.03
CA TYR A 167 14.89 -10.67 21.43
C TYR A 167 15.13 -10.86 22.93
N GLU A 168 15.94 -10.01 23.58
CA GLU A 168 16.26 -10.12 25.01
C GLU A 168 15.04 -9.78 25.85
N TYR A 169 14.28 -8.74 25.45
CA TYR A 169 13.03 -8.39 26.12
C TYR A 169 11.94 -9.45 25.91
N VAL A 170 11.78 -9.96 24.69
CA VAL A 170 10.79 -11.00 24.36
C VAL A 170 11.09 -12.27 25.15
N ALA A 171 12.32 -12.78 25.08
CA ALA A 171 12.71 -13.98 25.81
C ALA A 171 12.56 -13.80 27.33
N MET A 172 12.96 -12.64 27.87
CA MET A 172 12.78 -12.33 29.28
C MET A 172 11.30 -12.31 29.66
N LEU A 173 10.45 -11.57 28.96
CA LEU A 173 9.02 -11.49 29.30
C LEU A 173 8.35 -12.87 29.22
N LEU A 174 8.62 -13.66 28.18
CA LEU A 174 8.11 -15.03 28.04
C LEU A 174 8.59 -15.93 29.20
N SER A 175 9.85 -15.82 29.62
CA SER A 175 10.38 -16.59 30.75
C SER A 175 9.72 -16.27 32.10
N TYR A 176 9.13 -15.08 32.24
CA TYR A 176 8.33 -14.67 33.40
C TYR A 176 6.83 -14.94 33.21
N GLY A 177 6.43 -15.68 32.16
CA GLY A 177 5.05 -16.09 31.91
C GLY A 177 4.23 -15.06 31.12
N ALA A 178 4.88 -14.23 30.29
CA ALA A 178 4.15 -13.44 29.32
C ALA A 178 3.34 -14.34 28.38
N ASP A 179 2.07 -14.03 28.20
CA ASP A 179 1.16 -14.76 27.34
C ASP A 179 1.17 -14.13 25.93
N PRO A 180 1.73 -14.82 24.90
CA PRO A 180 1.82 -14.29 23.55
C PRO A 180 0.46 -14.29 22.82
N PHE A 181 -0.56 -14.97 23.35
CA PHE A 181 -1.89 -15.10 22.75
C PHE A 181 -2.82 -13.93 23.05
N ILE A 182 -2.47 -13.10 24.04
CA ILE A 182 -3.23 -11.89 24.31
C ILE A 182 -3.20 -11.02 23.07
N VAL A 183 -4.36 -10.53 22.65
CA VAL A 183 -4.50 -9.66 21.48
C VAL A 183 -4.55 -8.19 21.88
N CYS A 184 -3.94 -7.34 21.08
CA CYS A 184 -4.07 -5.89 21.21
C CYS A 184 -5.42 -5.39 20.65
N SER A 185 -5.70 -4.08 20.74
CA SER A 185 -6.94 -3.49 20.19
C SER A 185 -7.10 -3.67 18.68
N GLU A 186 -6.01 -3.90 17.96
CA GLU A 186 -6.02 -4.17 16.52
C GLU A 186 -6.35 -5.64 16.21
N GLY A 187 -6.48 -6.49 17.23
CA GLY A 187 -6.80 -7.91 17.07
C GLY A 187 -5.58 -8.83 16.97
N TYR A 188 -4.38 -8.27 16.76
CA TYR A 188 -3.16 -9.06 16.62
C TYR A 188 -2.65 -9.62 17.94
N ASN A 189 -2.22 -10.88 17.90
CA ASN A 189 -1.38 -11.46 18.94
C ASN A 189 0.09 -10.99 18.81
N SER A 190 0.96 -11.42 19.72
CA SER A 190 2.37 -10.97 19.73
C SER A 190 3.16 -11.42 18.49
N PHE A 191 2.94 -12.64 17.98
CA PHE A 191 3.60 -13.11 16.75
C PHE A 191 3.14 -12.31 15.53
N GLU A 192 1.83 -12.15 15.37
CA GLU A 192 1.23 -11.40 14.26
C GLU A 192 1.73 -9.97 14.23
N LEU A 193 1.76 -9.31 15.39
CA LEU A 193 2.29 -7.97 15.51
C LEU A 193 3.77 -7.90 15.13
N ALA A 194 4.58 -8.92 15.49
CA ALA A 194 5.99 -9.00 15.11
C ALA A 194 6.18 -9.13 13.59
N VAL A 195 5.28 -9.84 12.90
CA VAL A 195 5.28 -9.93 11.43
C VAL A 195 4.90 -8.59 10.81
N VAL A 196 3.79 -7.98 11.26
CA VAL A 196 3.27 -6.71 10.71
C VAL A 196 4.30 -5.58 10.86
N THR A 197 4.94 -5.51 12.03
CA THR A 197 5.96 -4.48 12.32
C THR A 197 7.35 -4.80 11.74
N GLY A 198 7.53 -6.00 11.17
CA GLY A 198 8.76 -6.38 10.47
C GLY A 198 9.94 -6.70 11.39
N HIS A 199 9.71 -7.24 12.58
CA HIS A 199 10.76 -7.63 13.52
C HIS A 199 11.67 -8.73 12.98
N SER A 200 12.85 -8.88 13.59
CA SER A 200 13.84 -9.87 13.18
C SER A 200 13.27 -11.30 13.17
N PHE A 201 13.78 -12.13 12.25
CA PHE A 201 13.40 -13.54 12.14
C PHE A 201 13.49 -14.28 13.49
N LEU A 202 14.52 -14.01 14.30
CA LEU A 202 14.69 -14.61 15.62
C LEU A 202 13.52 -14.30 16.58
N VAL A 203 13.04 -13.06 16.60
CA VAL A 203 11.91 -12.66 17.44
C VAL A 203 10.62 -13.33 16.96
N GLN A 204 10.40 -13.35 15.65
CA GLN A 204 9.26 -14.03 15.05
C GLN A 204 9.31 -15.54 15.36
N GLU A 205 10.48 -16.17 15.27
CA GLU A 205 10.69 -17.59 15.56
C GLU A 205 10.36 -17.90 17.02
N ILE A 206 10.93 -17.17 17.98
CA ILE A 206 10.64 -17.35 19.41
C ILE A 206 9.14 -17.22 19.67
N LEU A 207 8.50 -16.18 19.13
CA LEU A 207 7.06 -15.99 19.32
C LEU A 207 6.23 -17.08 18.63
N PHE A 208 6.69 -17.58 17.48
CA PHE A 208 6.03 -18.66 16.75
C PHE A 208 6.02 -19.95 17.56
N GLU A 209 7.17 -20.42 18.05
CA GLU A 209 7.27 -21.64 18.86
C GLU A 209 6.36 -21.53 20.11
N TYR A 210 6.43 -20.39 20.82
CA TYR A 210 5.61 -20.16 22.02
C TYR A 210 4.10 -20.00 21.73
N SER A 211 3.72 -19.68 20.49
CA SER A 211 2.31 -19.48 20.11
C SER A 211 1.69 -20.70 19.43
N TYR A 212 2.47 -21.57 18.76
CA TYR A 212 1.89 -22.55 17.84
C TYR A 212 2.34 -24.00 18.05
N ASP A 213 3.35 -24.30 18.87
CA ASP A 213 3.86 -25.68 19.03
C ASP A 213 2.87 -26.65 19.73
N GLU A 214 1.90 -26.16 20.50
CA GLU A 214 1.00 -27.01 21.31
C GLU A 214 -0.47 -27.07 20.81
N HIS A 215 -0.82 -26.40 19.71
CA HIS A 215 -2.23 -26.14 19.38
C HIS A 215 -2.70 -26.87 18.11
N ASP A 216 -3.81 -27.61 18.24
CA ASP A 216 -4.49 -28.28 17.13
C ASP A 216 -5.15 -27.31 16.14
N GLU A 217 -5.49 -26.07 16.58
CA GLU A 217 -6.09 -25.03 15.74
C GLU A 217 -5.43 -23.66 15.95
N VAL A 218 -4.90 -23.10 14.87
CA VAL A 218 -4.19 -21.81 14.85
C VAL A 218 -5.09 -20.74 14.26
N LYS A 219 -5.35 -19.65 15.00
CA LYS A 219 -6.04 -18.48 14.44
C LYS A 219 -5.02 -17.48 13.93
N ILE A 220 -5.14 -17.09 12.67
CA ILE A 220 -4.25 -16.08 12.09
C ILE A 220 -5.02 -15.12 11.17
N HIS A 221 -4.65 -13.85 11.21
CA HIS A 221 -5.22 -12.83 10.33
C HIS A 221 -4.75 -12.99 8.88
N LEU A 222 -5.66 -12.75 7.94
CA LEU A 222 -5.40 -12.94 6.50
C LEU A 222 -4.30 -12.00 5.97
N ASP A 223 -4.21 -10.77 6.46
CA ASP A 223 -3.15 -9.83 6.11
C ASP A 223 -1.75 -10.34 6.52
N VAL A 224 -1.63 -10.94 7.71
CA VAL A 224 -0.39 -11.56 8.19
C VAL A 224 0.01 -12.71 7.27
N LEU A 225 -0.93 -13.57 6.88
CA LEU A 225 -0.67 -14.65 5.92
C LEU A 225 -0.18 -14.13 4.57
N LEU A 226 -0.83 -13.08 4.04
CA LEU A 226 -0.43 -12.46 2.77
C LEU A 226 0.98 -11.85 2.86
N GLN A 227 1.31 -11.22 3.99
CA GLN A 227 2.64 -10.66 4.23
C GLN A 227 3.72 -11.76 4.31
N LEU A 228 3.45 -12.86 5.02
CA LEU A 228 4.37 -14.00 5.11
C LEU A 228 4.59 -14.67 3.74
N ALA A 229 3.51 -14.81 2.95
CA ALA A 229 3.57 -15.33 1.59
C ALA A 229 4.44 -14.46 0.68
N LYS A 230 4.27 -13.14 0.77
CA LYS A 230 5.03 -12.15 -0.03
C LYS A 230 6.53 -12.18 0.27
N VAL A 231 6.92 -12.41 1.52
CA VAL A 231 8.33 -12.43 1.96
C VAL A 231 8.96 -13.83 1.82
N LYS A 232 8.21 -14.83 1.34
CA LYS A 232 8.64 -16.24 1.27
C LYS A 232 9.13 -16.76 2.63
N SER A 233 8.45 -16.36 3.69
CA SER A 233 8.83 -16.77 5.03
C SER A 233 8.63 -18.27 5.21
N SER A 234 9.58 -18.95 5.86
CA SER A 234 9.41 -20.35 6.25
C SER A 234 8.20 -20.55 7.18
N PHE A 235 7.83 -19.52 7.95
CA PHE A 235 6.63 -19.54 8.78
C PHE A 235 5.35 -19.75 7.96
N PHE A 236 5.31 -19.28 6.71
CA PHE A 236 4.14 -19.47 5.85
C PHE A 236 3.84 -20.95 5.64
N GLN A 237 4.85 -21.75 5.25
CA GLN A 237 4.68 -23.19 5.05
C GLN A 237 4.40 -23.90 6.37
N ARG A 238 5.15 -23.57 7.44
CA ARG A 238 4.97 -24.15 8.77
C ARG A 238 3.56 -23.91 9.33
N LEU A 239 2.96 -22.74 9.10
CA LEU A 239 1.59 -22.46 9.52
C LEU A 239 0.60 -23.48 8.94
N PHE A 240 0.75 -23.86 7.68
CA PHE A 240 -0.13 -24.84 7.03
C PHE A 240 0.14 -26.29 7.42
N GLU A 241 1.21 -26.59 8.17
CA GLU A 241 1.38 -27.88 8.85
C GLU A 241 0.34 -28.04 9.99
N TYR A 242 -0.12 -26.92 10.56
CA TYR A 242 -1.16 -26.86 11.58
C TYR A 242 -2.55 -26.60 10.97
N ARG A 243 -3.64 -26.87 11.70
CA ARG A 243 -4.99 -26.49 11.23
C ARG A 243 -5.20 -25.00 11.42
N VAL A 244 -5.03 -24.24 10.34
CA VAL A 244 -5.21 -22.78 10.38
C VAL A 244 -6.68 -22.41 10.18
N LYS A 245 -7.23 -21.68 11.16
CA LYS A 245 -8.46 -20.92 11.04
C LYS A 245 -8.14 -19.46 10.72
N THR A 246 -8.35 -19.07 9.47
CA THR A 246 -8.10 -17.69 9.03
C THR A 246 -9.15 -16.73 9.59
N LEU A 247 -8.69 -15.67 10.24
CA LEU A 247 -9.52 -14.55 10.69
C LEU A 247 -9.57 -13.48 9.60
N VAL A 248 -10.78 -13.01 9.31
CA VAL A 248 -11.03 -11.91 8.36
C VAL A 248 -11.21 -10.63 9.16
N GLN A 249 -10.10 -9.99 9.52
CA GLN A 249 -10.06 -8.58 9.91
C GLN A 249 -8.97 -7.92 9.09
N LEU A 250 -9.36 -7.35 7.95
CA LEU A 250 -8.45 -6.59 7.10
C LEU A 250 -8.69 -5.10 7.35
N SER A 251 -7.63 -4.32 7.46
CA SER A 251 -7.76 -2.87 7.42
C SER A 251 -8.32 -2.42 6.07
N ASP A 252 -8.97 -1.26 6.02
CA ASP A 252 -9.49 -0.69 4.76
C ASP A 252 -8.40 -0.54 3.69
N GLU A 253 -7.16 -0.29 4.12
CA GLU A 253 -6.00 -0.23 3.24
C GLU A 253 -5.65 -1.60 2.64
N TYR A 254 -5.59 -2.65 3.46
CA TYR A 254 -5.36 -4.02 2.98
C TYR A 254 -6.49 -4.52 2.09
N LEU A 255 -7.74 -4.18 2.41
CA LEU A 255 -8.91 -4.49 1.58
C LEU A 255 -8.81 -3.81 0.19
N SER A 256 -8.43 -2.53 0.15
CA SER A 256 -8.25 -1.80 -1.11
C SER A 256 -7.12 -2.35 -1.98
N ASN A 257 -6.09 -2.93 -1.35
CA ASN A 257 -4.89 -3.45 -1.99
C ASN A 257 -4.85 -4.98 -2.06
N LEU A 258 -5.92 -5.69 -1.68
CA LEU A 258 -5.93 -7.15 -1.55
C LEU A 258 -5.54 -7.83 -2.87
N PHE A 259 -6.10 -7.38 -3.99
CA PHE A 259 -5.75 -7.90 -5.32
C PHE A 259 -4.29 -7.63 -5.69
N ASN A 260 -3.77 -6.43 -5.40
CA ASN A 260 -2.37 -6.11 -5.63
C ASN A 260 -1.45 -7.02 -4.81
N ASN A 261 -1.82 -7.28 -3.56
CA ASN A 261 -1.07 -8.18 -2.70
C ASN A 261 -1.09 -9.62 -3.22
N LEU A 262 -2.24 -10.13 -3.68
CA LEU A 262 -2.35 -11.47 -4.27
C LEU A 262 -1.49 -11.62 -5.53
N LEU A 263 -1.45 -10.61 -6.40
CA LEU A 263 -0.67 -10.65 -7.64
C LEU A 263 0.86 -10.62 -7.38
N VAL A 264 1.29 -9.99 -6.29
CA VAL A 264 2.71 -9.90 -5.92
C VAL A 264 3.23 -11.19 -5.30
N ILE A 265 2.36 -12.04 -4.76
CA ILE A 265 2.75 -13.33 -4.18
C ILE A 265 3.20 -14.30 -5.29
N ASP A 266 4.18 -15.14 -4.99
CA ASP A 266 4.66 -16.19 -5.89
C ASP A 266 3.59 -17.26 -6.15
N LEU A 267 3.73 -18.01 -7.25
CA LEU A 267 2.74 -19.04 -7.64
C LEU A 267 2.47 -20.07 -6.54
N GLU A 268 3.50 -20.70 -5.97
CA GLU A 268 3.34 -21.78 -5.00
C GLU A 268 2.62 -21.31 -3.70
N PRO A 269 3.02 -20.21 -3.02
CA PRO A 269 2.26 -19.68 -1.89
C PRO A 269 0.85 -19.22 -2.25
N LEU A 270 0.65 -18.71 -3.47
CA LEU A 270 -0.67 -18.28 -3.94
C LEU A 270 -1.63 -19.48 -4.10
N GLU A 271 -1.17 -20.58 -4.69
CA GLU A 271 -1.95 -21.81 -4.83
C GLU A 271 -2.40 -22.33 -3.45
N ILE A 272 -1.48 -22.39 -2.49
CA ILE A 272 -1.79 -22.83 -1.11
C ILE A 272 -2.82 -21.91 -0.46
N LEU A 273 -2.68 -20.59 -0.61
CA LEU A 273 -3.63 -19.61 -0.08
C LEU A 273 -5.02 -19.77 -0.70
N LEU A 274 -5.11 -19.97 -2.01
CA LEU A 274 -6.39 -20.14 -2.68
C LEU A 274 -7.04 -21.47 -2.27
N GLU A 275 -6.28 -22.56 -2.21
CA GLU A 275 -6.82 -23.85 -1.79
C GLU A 275 -7.36 -23.80 -0.35
N ARG A 276 -6.56 -23.27 0.59
CA ARG A 276 -6.84 -23.34 2.04
C ARG A 276 -7.65 -22.17 2.57
N CYS A 277 -7.53 -20.99 1.98
CA CYS A 277 -8.11 -19.73 2.50
C CYS A 277 -9.14 -19.08 1.55
N HIS A 278 -9.61 -19.75 0.47
CA HIS A 278 -10.56 -19.16 -0.49
C HIS A 278 -11.78 -18.51 0.18
N GLN A 279 -12.36 -19.13 1.21
CA GLN A 279 -13.56 -18.59 1.87
C GLN A 279 -13.29 -17.23 2.54
N ALA A 280 -12.15 -17.12 3.23
CA ALA A 280 -11.73 -15.88 3.89
C ALA A 280 -11.43 -14.77 2.87
N ILE A 281 -10.80 -15.13 1.75
CA ILE A 281 -10.53 -14.20 0.64
C ILE A 281 -11.85 -13.74 0.00
N CYS A 282 -12.78 -14.65 -0.30
CA CYS A 282 -14.09 -14.31 -0.87
C CYS A 282 -14.91 -13.40 0.05
N GLN A 283 -14.92 -13.68 1.36
CA GLN A 283 -15.57 -12.83 2.35
C GLN A 283 -14.98 -11.42 2.35
N SER A 284 -13.66 -11.31 2.33
CA SER A 284 -12.95 -10.02 2.27
C SER A 284 -13.32 -9.21 1.03
N ILE A 285 -13.33 -9.84 -0.14
CA ILE A 285 -13.68 -9.20 -1.41
C ILE A 285 -15.15 -8.74 -1.41
N SER A 286 -16.06 -9.55 -0.86
CA SER A 286 -17.48 -9.17 -0.74
C SER A 286 -17.68 -7.93 0.13
N ALA A 287 -16.85 -7.76 1.17
CA ALA A 287 -16.87 -6.58 2.03
C ALA A 287 -16.38 -5.32 1.27
N CYS A 288 -15.38 -5.44 0.39
CA CYS A 288 -14.83 -4.33 -0.41
C CYS A 288 -15.87 -3.66 -1.32
N ASN A 289 -16.74 -4.45 -1.97
CA ASN A 289 -17.72 -3.93 -2.93
C ASN A 289 -18.72 -2.93 -2.32
N THR A 290 -18.92 -2.97 -1.00
CA THR A 290 -19.79 -2.00 -0.32
C THR A 290 -19.15 -0.62 -0.18
N ARG A 291 -17.82 -0.47 -0.39
CA ARG A 291 -17.05 0.73 -0.02
C ARG A 291 -16.44 1.52 -1.19
N GLN A 292 -16.66 1.13 -2.46
CA GLN A 292 -16.21 1.86 -3.68
C GLN A 292 -14.73 2.31 -3.68
N ASN A 293 -13.80 1.54 -3.11
CA ASN A 293 -12.40 1.96 -2.96
C ASN A 293 -11.42 0.97 -3.62
N PHE A 294 -11.48 0.82 -4.94
CA PHE A 294 -10.36 0.23 -5.68
C PHE A 294 -9.38 1.34 -6.04
N ARG A 295 -8.18 1.30 -5.44
CA ARG A 295 -7.06 2.16 -5.86
C ARG A 295 -6.39 1.53 -7.09
N GLU A 296 -5.84 2.37 -7.96
CA GLU A 296 -5.14 1.98 -9.19
C GLU A 296 -4.04 0.93 -8.87
N ILE A 297 -3.96 -0.15 -9.66
CA ILE A 297 -2.89 -1.17 -9.51
C ILE A 297 -1.56 -0.56 -9.91
N ASP A 298 -0.55 -0.71 -9.05
CA ASP A 298 0.83 -0.53 -9.46
C ASP A 298 1.37 -1.84 -10.06
N PHE A 299 1.31 -1.96 -11.38
CA PHE A 299 1.84 -3.12 -12.11
C PHE A 299 3.37 -3.07 -12.11
N ASN A 300 4.02 -3.33 -10.98
CA ASN A 300 5.48 -3.33 -10.86
C ASN A 300 6.15 -4.03 -12.06
N GLU A 301 7.23 -3.46 -12.61
CA GLU A 301 7.91 -3.99 -13.81
C GLU A 301 8.31 -5.47 -13.69
N ASN A 302 8.52 -5.97 -12.47
CA ASN A 302 8.86 -7.37 -12.21
C ASN A 302 7.68 -8.32 -12.44
N LEU A 303 6.44 -7.85 -12.23
CA LEU A 303 5.22 -8.65 -12.38
C LEU A 303 4.89 -8.89 -13.86
N LEU A 304 5.07 -7.85 -14.69
CA LEU A 304 4.81 -7.88 -16.14
C LEU A 304 5.89 -8.63 -16.95
N LYS A 305 7.09 -8.81 -16.38
CA LYS A 305 8.18 -9.57 -17.02
C LYS A 305 8.07 -11.09 -16.80
N SER A 306 7.25 -11.52 -15.84
CA SER A 306 7.11 -12.93 -15.51
C SER A 306 6.04 -13.58 -16.39
N ASN A 307 6.37 -14.70 -17.04
CA ASN A 307 5.38 -15.59 -17.69
C ASN A 307 4.33 -16.15 -16.70
N GLU A 308 4.49 -15.86 -15.41
CA GLU A 308 3.64 -16.31 -14.31
C GLU A 308 2.39 -15.45 -14.12
N MET A 309 2.31 -14.25 -14.72
CA MET A 309 1.15 -13.37 -14.50
C MET A 309 -0.14 -13.97 -15.04
N LEU A 310 -0.09 -14.55 -16.24
CA LEU A 310 -1.23 -15.26 -16.85
C LEU A 310 -1.64 -16.46 -16.00
N THR A 311 -0.70 -17.28 -15.56
CA THR A 311 -1.01 -18.44 -14.71
C THR A 311 -1.57 -18.02 -13.35
N LYS A 312 -1.11 -16.91 -12.76
CA LYS A 312 -1.70 -16.34 -11.54
C LYS A 312 -3.14 -15.85 -11.78
N LEU A 313 -3.40 -15.15 -12.89
CA LEU A 313 -4.75 -14.72 -13.24
C LEU A 313 -5.67 -15.91 -13.51
N ASP A 314 -5.19 -16.93 -14.22
CA ASP A 314 -5.93 -18.17 -14.47
C ASP A 314 -6.31 -18.81 -13.14
N LEU A 315 -5.35 -19.03 -12.24
CA LEU A 315 -5.59 -19.60 -10.91
C LEU A 315 -6.65 -18.81 -10.13
N LEU A 316 -6.53 -17.48 -10.11
CA LEU A 316 -7.47 -16.60 -9.41
C LEU A 316 -8.89 -16.70 -9.99
N ILE A 317 -9.03 -16.81 -11.32
CA ILE A 317 -10.34 -16.97 -11.98
C ILE A 317 -10.94 -18.35 -11.71
N HIS A 318 -10.13 -19.40 -11.74
CA HIS A 318 -10.60 -20.78 -11.62
C HIS A 318 -11.02 -21.15 -10.19
N HIS A 319 -10.45 -20.51 -9.16
CA HIS A 319 -10.70 -20.87 -7.77
C HIS A 319 -12.03 -20.35 -7.19
N SER A 320 -12.75 -19.40 -7.81
CA SER A 320 -14.18 -19.15 -7.52
C SER A 320 -14.88 -18.20 -8.50
N ASP A 321 -16.18 -18.41 -8.72
CA ASP A 321 -17.06 -17.49 -9.46
C ASP A 321 -17.11 -16.09 -8.84
N ILE A 322 -16.94 -16.01 -7.52
CA ILE A 322 -16.89 -14.75 -6.78
C ILE A 322 -15.61 -13.99 -7.15
N LEU A 323 -14.42 -14.62 -7.03
CA LEU A 323 -13.18 -13.97 -7.48
C LEU A 323 -13.28 -13.55 -8.94
N ASN A 324 -13.83 -14.41 -9.80
CA ASN A 324 -14.01 -14.12 -11.22
C ASN A 324 -14.89 -12.88 -11.43
N LEU A 325 -16.10 -12.83 -10.87
CA LEU A 325 -16.99 -11.67 -11.00
C LEU A 325 -16.37 -10.37 -10.46
N HIS A 326 -15.62 -10.46 -9.35
CA HIS A 326 -14.95 -9.29 -8.80
C HIS A 326 -13.72 -8.88 -9.60
N LEU A 327 -12.94 -9.83 -10.14
CA LEU A 327 -11.88 -9.58 -11.12
C LEU A 327 -12.44 -8.92 -12.36
N LEU A 328 -13.56 -9.40 -12.89
CA LEU A 328 -14.23 -8.83 -14.06
C LEU A 328 -14.74 -7.41 -13.79
N ASN A 329 -15.42 -7.19 -12.65
CA ASN A 329 -15.87 -5.85 -12.24
C ASN A 329 -14.69 -4.91 -11.96
N PHE A 330 -13.59 -5.45 -11.45
CA PHE A 330 -12.37 -4.72 -11.18
C PHE A 330 -11.64 -4.35 -12.48
N ILE A 331 -11.46 -5.30 -13.40
CA ILE A 331 -10.90 -5.11 -14.75
C ILE A 331 -11.74 -4.07 -15.50
N GLY A 332 -13.07 -4.14 -15.39
CA GLY A 332 -13.99 -3.15 -15.97
C GLY A 332 -14.09 -1.82 -15.20
N GLY A 333 -13.53 -1.73 -13.98
CA GLY A 333 -13.50 -0.53 -13.14
C GLY A 333 -12.15 0.21 -13.16
N LEU A 334 -11.08 -0.45 -13.63
CA LEU A 334 -9.86 0.22 -14.04
C LEU A 334 -10.24 1.22 -15.13
N LYS A 335 -9.97 2.51 -14.92
CA LYS A 335 -10.22 3.53 -15.96
C LYS A 335 -9.67 2.99 -17.28
N ASP A 336 -10.56 2.71 -18.23
CA ASP A 336 -10.37 1.87 -19.44
C ASP A 336 -9.16 2.26 -20.34
N PHE A 337 -8.48 3.34 -19.99
CA PHE A 337 -7.44 4.01 -20.75
C PHE A 337 -6.02 3.75 -20.22
N VAL A 338 -5.83 3.51 -18.92
CA VAL A 338 -4.48 3.54 -18.32
C VAL A 338 -3.79 2.18 -18.39
N LEU A 339 -4.51 1.08 -18.17
CA LEU A 339 -3.91 -0.24 -18.06
C LEU A 339 -3.19 -0.70 -19.33
N PRO A 340 -3.84 -0.67 -20.52
CA PRO A 340 -3.20 -1.20 -21.70
C PRO A 340 -2.04 -0.30 -22.16
N ASP A 341 -2.18 1.02 -22.04
CA ASP A 341 -1.09 1.98 -22.29
C ASP A 341 0.09 1.74 -21.32
N LEU A 342 -0.18 1.38 -20.07
CA LEU A 342 0.85 1.01 -19.08
C LEU A 342 1.55 -0.30 -19.45
N ILE A 343 0.81 -1.33 -19.88
CA ILE A 343 1.37 -2.61 -20.33
C ILE A 343 2.27 -2.38 -21.55
N ILE A 344 1.80 -1.62 -22.54
CA ILE A 344 2.52 -1.33 -23.79
C ILE A 344 3.76 -0.46 -23.51
N SER A 345 3.65 0.56 -22.66
CA SER A 345 4.79 1.43 -22.32
C SER A 345 5.87 0.71 -21.52
N ARG A 346 5.51 -0.22 -20.62
CA ARG A 346 6.46 -1.01 -19.82
C ARG A 346 7.04 -2.22 -20.58
N ASN A 347 6.32 -2.81 -21.53
CA ASN A 347 6.76 -3.97 -22.33
C ASN A 347 7.26 -3.62 -23.74
N ARG A 348 7.86 -2.44 -23.97
CA ARG A 348 8.37 -2.06 -25.31
C ARG A 348 9.37 -3.05 -25.92
N SER A 349 9.98 -3.93 -25.12
CA SER A 349 10.97 -4.91 -25.58
C SER A 349 10.40 -6.22 -26.11
N THR A 350 9.19 -6.63 -25.73
CA THR A 350 8.64 -7.96 -26.04
C THR A 350 7.16 -7.90 -26.38
N GLU A 351 6.85 -7.97 -27.68
CA GLU A 351 5.49 -8.00 -28.22
C GLU A 351 4.69 -9.22 -27.72
N SER A 352 5.31 -10.41 -27.68
CA SER A 352 4.61 -11.67 -27.36
C SER A 352 3.90 -11.65 -26.00
N THR A 353 4.58 -11.19 -24.95
CA THR A 353 4.01 -11.18 -23.59
C THR A 353 2.90 -10.15 -23.46
N ALA A 354 3.07 -8.96 -24.03
CA ALA A 354 2.02 -7.94 -24.06
C ALA A 354 0.78 -8.42 -24.85
N THR A 355 1.02 -9.14 -25.96
CA THR A 355 -0.04 -9.72 -26.79
C THR A 355 -0.87 -10.74 -26.01
N GLU A 356 -0.22 -11.69 -25.37
CA GLU A 356 -0.90 -12.76 -24.61
C GLU A 356 -1.72 -12.19 -23.44
N ILE A 357 -1.15 -11.26 -22.67
CA ILE A 357 -1.83 -10.59 -21.56
C ILE A 357 -3.07 -9.83 -22.04
N LEU A 358 -2.95 -9.05 -23.11
CA LEU A 358 -4.07 -8.24 -23.61
C LEU A 358 -5.17 -9.09 -24.24
N ILE A 359 -4.81 -10.15 -24.98
CA ILE A 359 -5.79 -11.11 -25.50
C ILE A 359 -6.56 -11.75 -24.35
N TYR A 360 -5.86 -12.20 -23.32
CA TYR A 360 -6.47 -12.81 -22.14
C TYR A 360 -7.44 -11.85 -21.44
N LEU A 361 -6.99 -10.63 -21.15
CA LEU A 361 -7.84 -9.61 -20.52
C LEU A 361 -9.08 -9.28 -21.37
N ILE A 362 -8.94 -9.18 -22.69
CA ILE A 362 -10.06 -8.94 -23.62
C ILE A 362 -11.06 -10.10 -23.62
N GLN A 363 -10.58 -11.35 -23.61
CA GLN A 363 -11.45 -12.53 -23.50
C GLN A 363 -12.25 -12.54 -22.19
N HIS A 364 -11.65 -12.01 -21.13
CA HIS A 364 -12.26 -11.82 -19.82
C HIS A 364 -12.85 -10.42 -19.63
N GLY A 365 -13.36 -9.78 -20.69
CA GLY A 365 -14.23 -8.60 -20.56
C GLY A 365 -13.53 -7.27 -20.31
N LEU A 366 -12.20 -7.18 -20.48
CA LEU A 366 -11.52 -5.89 -20.57
C LEU A 366 -12.07 -5.12 -21.76
N LYS A 367 -12.68 -3.99 -21.44
CA LYS A 367 -13.15 -3.00 -22.40
C LYS A 367 -11.95 -2.24 -22.92
N TRP A 368 -12.00 -1.87 -24.18
CA TRP A 368 -10.84 -1.27 -24.83
C TRP A 368 -11.29 -0.14 -25.74
N HIS A 369 -10.47 0.90 -25.74
CA HIS A 369 -10.80 2.18 -26.33
C HIS A 369 -10.03 2.43 -27.64
N VAL A 370 -10.57 3.33 -28.45
CA VAL A 370 -10.05 3.74 -29.77
C VAL A 370 -8.63 4.30 -29.70
N SER A 371 -8.28 5.00 -28.62
CA SER A 371 -6.93 5.57 -28.39
C SER A 371 -5.82 4.51 -28.37
N LEU A 372 -6.16 3.28 -27.99
CA LEU A 372 -5.22 2.21 -27.71
C LEU A 372 -4.59 1.60 -28.98
N TYR A 373 -5.33 1.60 -30.09
CA TYR A 373 -4.79 1.15 -31.38
C TYR A 373 -3.61 2.03 -31.81
N GLN A 374 -3.72 3.35 -31.59
CA GLN A 374 -2.64 4.29 -31.90
C GLN A 374 -1.44 4.03 -30.99
N THR A 375 -1.65 3.74 -29.69
CA THR A 375 -0.58 3.38 -28.77
C THR A 375 0.12 2.08 -29.19
N VAL A 376 -0.64 1.03 -29.51
CA VAL A 376 -0.09 -0.27 -29.95
C VAL A 376 0.72 -0.10 -31.24
N TYR A 377 0.18 0.62 -32.22
CA TYR A 377 0.86 0.84 -33.49
C TYR A 377 2.11 1.71 -33.33
N THR A 378 2.08 2.74 -32.50
CA THR A 378 3.28 3.57 -32.25
C THR A 378 4.36 2.83 -31.46
N ALA A 379 3.98 1.89 -30.59
CA ALA A 379 4.93 1.13 -29.78
C ALA A 379 5.55 -0.07 -30.50
N TYR A 380 4.73 -0.84 -31.22
CA TYR A 380 5.14 -2.12 -31.83
C TYR A 380 4.95 -2.18 -33.34
N GLY A 381 4.33 -1.14 -33.94
CA GLY A 381 3.97 -1.15 -35.36
C GLY A 381 2.84 -2.14 -35.65
N TYR A 382 2.91 -2.73 -36.84
CA TYR A 382 1.93 -3.71 -37.30
C TYR A 382 2.24 -5.11 -36.71
N CYS A 383 1.95 -5.26 -35.43
CA CYS A 383 2.19 -6.44 -34.61
C CYS A 383 0.99 -7.42 -34.61
N ASP A 384 1.18 -8.64 -34.11
CA ASP A 384 0.11 -9.64 -33.96
C ASP A 384 -0.97 -9.18 -32.96
N LEU A 385 -0.58 -8.43 -31.94
CA LEU A 385 -1.51 -7.71 -31.07
C LEU A 385 -2.37 -6.72 -31.85
N PHE A 386 -1.78 -5.92 -32.74
CA PHE A 386 -2.53 -4.98 -33.56
C PHE A 386 -3.51 -5.72 -34.49
N LYS A 387 -3.08 -6.82 -35.11
CA LYS A 387 -3.94 -7.69 -35.93
C LYS A 387 -5.11 -8.27 -35.14
N PHE A 388 -4.88 -8.66 -33.88
CA PHE A 388 -5.92 -9.16 -32.99
C PHE A 388 -6.95 -8.07 -32.69
N LEU A 389 -6.49 -6.88 -32.31
CA LEU A 389 -7.36 -5.74 -32.01
C LEU A 389 -8.26 -5.38 -33.20
N LEU A 390 -7.75 -5.38 -34.44
CA LEU A 390 -8.58 -5.14 -35.65
C LEU A 390 -9.80 -6.07 -35.80
N ARG A 391 -9.79 -7.24 -35.15
CA ARG A 391 -10.87 -8.23 -35.21
C ARG A 391 -11.91 -8.07 -34.09
N VAL A 392 -11.59 -7.29 -33.07
CA VAL A 392 -12.47 -7.01 -31.94
C VAL A 392 -13.22 -5.69 -32.23
N GLU A 393 -14.47 -5.55 -31.78
CA GLU A 393 -15.20 -4.28 -31.89
C GLU A 393 -14.93 -3.43 -30.63
N PRO A 394 -14.59 -2.13 -30.75
CA PRO A 394 -14.44 -1.23 -29.61
C PRO A 394 -15.81 -0.78 -29.07
N GLU A 395 -15.90 -0.41 -27.79
CA GLU A 395 -17.19 -0.07 -27.14
C GLU A 395 -17.79 1.28 -27.54
N VAL A 396 -16.98 2.23 -28.00
CA VAL A 396 -17.47 3.56 -28.35
C VAL A 396 -18.02 3.51 -29.78
N THR A 397 -19.35 3.63 -29.91
CA THR A 397 -19.97 4.06 -31.17
C THR A 397 -19.30 5.37 -31.60
N CYS A 398 -19.02 5.51 -32.88
CA CYS A 398 -18.21 6.56 -33.53
C CYS A 398 -18.61 8.04 -33.25
N ASP A 399 -19.42 8.33 -32.24
CA ASP A 399 -20.08 9.61 -32.01
C ASP A 399 -19.18 10.67 -31.35
N HIS A 400 -18.04 10.30 -30.75
CA HIS A 400 -17.20 11.23 -29.98
C HIS A 400 -15.69 11.20 -30.33
N TYR A 401 -15.30 10.58 -31.43
CA TYR A 401 -13.95 10.77 -32.00
C TYR A 401 -14.05 11.50 -33.34
N PRO A 402 -13.06 12.35 -33.68
CA PRO A 402 -12.99 12.90 -35.03
C PRO A 402 -13.00 11.73 -36.01
N LYS A 403 -13.79 11.83 -37.09
CA LYS A 403 -13.90 10.87 -38.21
C LYS A 403 -12.56 10.53 -38.92
N ASN A 404 -11.44 10.97 -38.34
CA ASN A 404 -10.13 11.10 -38.91
C ASN A 404 -9.07 10.28 -38.13
N ALA A 405 -9.49 9.50 -37.13
CA ALA A 405 -8.63 8.49 -36.49
C ALA A 405 -8.52 7.23 -37.36
N MET A 406 -7.41 6.49 -37.22
CA MET A 406 -7.14 5.23 -37.95
C MET A 406 -8.34 4.25 -37.94
N ILE A 407 -9.13 4.26 -36.87
CA ILE A 407 -10.29 3.38 -36.66
C ILE A 407 -11.52 3.82 -37.46
N ALA A 408 -11.69 5.11 -37.74
CA ALA A 408 -12.74 5.57 -38.65
C ALA A 408 -12.49 5.00 -40.06
N LEU A 409 -11.25 4.99 -40.53
CA LEU A 409 -10.90 4.35 -41.81
C LEU A 409 -11.08 2.82 -41.84
N ILE A 410 -10.90 2.16 -40.69
CA ILE A 410 -10.91 0.69 -40.58
C ILE A 410 -12.32 0.15 -40.31
N HIS A 411 -13.10 0.82 -39.45
CA HIS A 411 -14.40 0.38 -38.96
C HIS A 411 -15.59 1.24 -39.43
N ASP A 412 -15.40 2.49 -39.86
CA ASP A 412 -16.47 3.29 -40.50
C ASP A 412 -16.56 2.96 -41.98
N VAL A 413 -17.54 2.13 -42.33
CA VAL A 413 -17.83 1.70 -43.71
C VAL A 413 -18.25 2.89 -44.61
N THR A 414 -18.59 4.04 -44.03
CA THR A 414 -19.03 5.23 -44.78
C THR A 414 -17.89 6.16 -45.21
N PHE A 415 -16.67 5.98 -44.66
CA PHE A 415 -15.52 6.80 -45.03
C PHE A 415 -14.88 6.31 -46.35
N ASP A 416 -14.90 7.14 -47.40
CA ASP A 416 -14.21 6.88 -48.67
C ASP A 416 -12.97 7.78 -48.81
N PHE A 417 -11.79 7.16 -48.75
CA PHE A 417 -10.50 7.84 -48.90
C PHE A 417 -10.38 8.58 -50.25
N GLU A 418 -11.01 8.09 -51.32
CA GLU A 418 -11.01 8.77 -52.62
C GLU A 418 -11.93 10.00 -52.65
N ASP A 419 -13.02 10.01 -51.88
CA ASP A 419 -13.85 11.20 -51.73
C ASP A 419 -13.17 12.24 -50.84
N PHE A 420 -12.44 11.80 -49.81
CA PHE A 420 -11.58 12.66 -49.00
C PHE A 420 -10.51 13.38 -49.83
N LEU A 421 -9.78 12.64 -50.70
CA LEU A 421 -8.77 13.24 -51.58
C LEU A 421 -9.37 14.26 -52.57
N LYS A 422 -10.65 14.16 -52.91
CA LYS A 422 -11.34 15.04 -53.87
C LYS A 422 -12.02 16.24 -53.21
N LYS A 423 -12.55 16.07 -52.00
CA LYS A 423 -13.31 17.09 -51.26
C LYS A 423 -12.87 17.15 -49.79
N PRO A 424 -11.64 17.59 -49.52
CA PRO A 424 -11.13 17.70 -48.16
C PRO A 424 -11.91 18.71 -47.31
N ASP A 425 -12.58 19.69 -47.93
CA ASP A 425 -13.36 20.74 -47.26
C ASP A 425 -14.65 20.26 -46.60
N ASP A 426 -15.21 19.13 -47.04
CA ASP A 426 -16.45 18.56 -46.47
C ASP A 426 -16.20 17.91 -45.08
N TYR A 427 -14.94 17.84 -44.64
CA TYR A 427 -14.49 17.21 -43.41
C TYR A 427 -13.93 18.28 -42.43
N SER A 428 -14.76 18.71 -41.47
CA SER A 428 -14.53 19.93 -40.69
C SER A 428 -13.61 19.81 -39.46
N GLU A 429 -13.22 18.62 -39.03
CA GLU A 429 -12.50 18.41 -37.74
C GLU A 429 -11.23 17.55 -37.86
N ILE A 430 -10.31 17.91 -38.76
CA ILE A 430 -9.09 17.11 -38.98
C ILE A 430 -7.91 17.65 -38.18
N ASN A 431 -7.94 17.50 -36.84
CA ASN A 431 -6.80 17.84 -35.98
C ASN A 431 -5.68 16.78 -35.96
N SER A 432 -5.66 15.83 -36.91
CA SER A 432 -4.62 14.81 -36.98
C SER A 432 -4.48 14.14 -38.36
N ALA A 433 -4.65 14.92 -39.43
CA ALA A 433 -4.41 14.48 -40.81
C ALA A 433 -2.98 13.96 -41.01
N GLU A 434 -2.06 14.44 -40.18
CA GLU A 434 -0.66 14.00 -40.12
C GLU A 434 -0.48 12.53 -39.77
N HIS A 435 -1.40 11.92 -39.02
CA HIS A 435 -1.32 10.50 -38.68
C HIS A 435 -1.61 9.63 -39.92
N LEU A 436 -2.33 10.13 -40.92
CA LEU A 436 -2.55 9.40 -42.17
C LEU A 436 -1.24 9.16 -42.95
N LEU A 437 -0.24 10.04 -42.77
CA LEU A 437 1.10 9.86 -43.37
C LEU A 437 1.83 8.63 -42.81
N ASP A 438 1.51 8.18 -41.59
CA ASP A 438 2.09 6.97 -40.99
C ASP A 438 1.51 5.68 -41.57
N TYR A 439 0.38 5.76 -42.27
CA TYR A 439 -0.41 4.60 -42.71
C TYR A 439 -0.53 4.49 -44.24
N PHE A 440 -0.58 5.62 -44.96
CA PHE A 440 -0.76 5.66 -46.40
C PHE A 440 0.47 6.23 -47.09
N ALA A 441 0.93 5.54 -48.13
CA ALA A 441 2.04 5.96 -48.97
C ALA A 441 1.57 6.59 -50.30
N ASP A 442 0.48 7.36 -50.27
CA ASP A 442 -0.09 8.01 -51.46
C ASP A 442 0.45 9.44 -51.63
N SER A 443 1.07 9.71 -52.78
CA SER A 443 1.57 11.05 -53.14
C SER A 443 0.50 12.15 -53.15
N ARG A 444 -0.77 11.79 -53.39
CA ARG A 444 -1.91 12.74 -53.41
C ARG A 444 -2.27 13.21 -52.01
N LEU A 445 -2.11 12.35 -51.01
CA LEU A 445 -2.31 12.70 -49.62
C LEU A 445 -1.32 13.78 -49.20
N SER A 446 -0.03 13.59 -49.51
CA SER A 446 1.03 14.58 -49.25
C SER A 446 0.74 15.94 -49.92
N LEU A 447 0.19 15.92 -51.13
CA LEU A 447 -0.21 17.14 -51.86
C LEU A 447 -1.41 17.85 -51.22
N VAL A 448 -2.44 17.10 -50.82
CA VAL A 448 -3.62 17.64 -50.13
C VAL A 448 -3.21 18.24 -48.79
N LEU A 449 -2.40 17.54 -47.99
CA LEU A 449 -1.93 18.04 -46.71
C LEU A 449 -1.06 19.29 -46.84
N TRP A 450 -0.22 19.37 -47.88
CA TRP A 450 0.56 20.56 -48.19
C TRP A 450 -0.32 21.76 -48.57
N ASN A 451 -1.29 21.55 -49.45
CA ASN A 451 -2.18 22.62 -49.93
C ASN A 451 -3.10 23.16 -48.82
N PHE A 452 -3.41 22.34 -47.82
CA PHE A 452 -4.26 22.69 -46.68
C PHE A 452 -3.47 23.01 -45.41
N ALA A 453 -2.12 23.05 -45.48
CA ALA A 453 -1.26 23.20 -44.31
C ALA A 453 -1.51 24.49 -43.51
N GLU A 454 -1.73 25.62 -44.18
CA GLU A 454 -2.05 26.90 -43.55
C GLU A 454 -3.47 26.93 -42.97
N LYS A 455 -4.44 26.35 -43.71
CA LYS A 455 -5.85 26.31 -43.30
C LYS A 455 -6.07 25.41 -42.07
N TRP A 456 -5.26 24.36 -41.93
CA TRP A 456 -5.35 23.37 -40.86
C TRP A 456 -4.25 23.51 -39.80
N ASN A 457 -3.42 24.55 -39.88
CA ASN A 457 -2.42 24.89 -38.86
C ASN A 457 -1.44 23.74 -38.54
N LEU A 458 -0.94 23.04 -39.58
CA LEU A 458 -0.05 21.89 -39.42
C LEU A 458 1.32 22.29 -38.84
N SER A 459 1.90 21.45 -37.99
CA SER A 459 3.19 21.74 -37.34
C SER A 459 4.38 21.70 -38.31
N GLY A 460 5.45 22.43 -38.00
CA GLY A 460 6.69 22.40 -38.80
C GLY A 460 7.34 21.00 -38.90
N ALA A 461 7.15 20.15 -37.89
CA ALA A 461 7.61 18.76 -37.92
C ALA A 461 6.79 17.90 -38.91
N THR A 462 5.49 18.19 -39.03
CA THR A 462 4.58 17.55 -39.99
C THR A 462 4.95 17.91 -41.42
N LEU A 463 5.25 19.18 -41.69
CA LEU A 463 5.70 19.65 -43.01
C LEU A 463 6.99 18.94 -43.46
N ALA A 464 7.95 18.76 -42.56
CA ALA A 464 9.18 18.00 -42.84
C ALA A 464 8.92 16.50 -43.10
N ARG A 465 7.89 15.91 -42.49
CA ARG A 465 7.45 14.54 -42.76
C ARG A 465 6.78 14.40 -44.13
N ILE A 466 5.97 15.38 -44.53
CA ILE A 466 5.36 15.45 -45.87
C ILE A 466 6.44 15.48 -46.96
N GLU A 467 7.50 16.28 -46.77
CA GLU A 467 8.61 16.38 -47.73
C GLU A 467 9.40 15.07 -47.90
N LYS A 468 9.56 14.30 -46.81
CA LYS A 468 10.31 13.03 -46.80
C LYS A 468 9.44 11.81 -47.07
N HIS A 469 8.14 11.99 -47.29
CA HIS A 469 7.18 10.90 -47.39
C HIS A 469 7.42 10.04 -48.65
N PRO A 470 7.53 8.71 -48.51
CA PRO A 470 7.89 7.85 -49.63
C PRO A 470 6.78 7.81 -50.69
N LYS A 471 7.14 8.10 -51.95
CA LYS A 471 6.26 7.92 -53.11
C LYS A 471 6.19 6.44 -53.46
N VAL A 472 5.21 5.72 -52.93
CA VAL A 472 4.95 4.34 -53.37
C VAL A 472 4.11 4.36 -54.65
N ALA A 473 4.23 3.31 -55.47
CA ALA A 473 3.54 3.18 -56.74
C ALA A 473 2.01 3.16 -56.54
N LEU A 474 1.38 4.30 -56.85
CA LEU A 474 -0.06 4.61 -56.91
C LEU A 474 -0.98 3.42 -57.28
N LEU A 475 -0.48 2.49 -58.09
CA LEU A 475 -1.19 1.31 -58.57
C LEU A 475 -1.60 0.31 -57.47
N VAL A 476 -0.76 0.12 -56.44
CA VAL A 476 -1.02 -0.87 -55.38
C VAL A 476 -2.13 -0.39 -54.45
N ASP A 477 -2.13 0.87 -54.05
CA ASP A 477 -3.17 1.45 -53.19
C ASP A 477 -4.51 1.63 -53.94
N LEU A 478 -4.48 2.02 -55.22
CA LEU A 478 -5.69 2.05 -56.07
C LEU A 478 -6.34 0.67 -56.18
N ALA A 479 -5.54 -0.40 -56.28
CA ALA A 479 -6.05 -1.76 -56.33
C ALA A 479 -6.72 -2.17 -55.01
N ARG A 480 -6.15 -1.80 -53.86
CA ARG A 480 -6.69 -2.11 -52.52
C ARG A 480 -8.05 -1.43 -52.28
N ASN A 481 -8.15 -0.15 -52.60
CA ASN A 481 -9.40 0.61 -52.46
C ASN A 481 -10.46 0.18 -53.49
N ALA A 482 -10.06 -0.23 -54.70
CA ALA A 482 -11.01 -0.74 -55.69
C ALA A 482 -11.62 -2.10 -55.28
N VAL A 483 -10.80 -3.03 -54.77
CA VAL A 483 -11.25 -4.35 -54.33
C VAL A 483 -12.14 -4.24 -53.10
N ARG A 484 -11.74 -3.46 -52.09
CA ARG A 484 -12.54 -3.24 -50.87
C ARG A 484 -13.92 -2.65 -51.19
N ARG A 485 -13.99 -1.62 -52.05
CA ARG A 485 -15.26 -1.05 -52.53
C ARG A 485 -16.13 -2.05 -53.28
N HIS A 486 -15.53 -2.88 -54.11
CA HIS A 486 -16.27 -3.92 -54.83
C HIS A 486 -16.92 -4.91 -53.87
N LEU A 487 -16.17 -5.38 -52.87
CA LEU A 487 -16.66 -6.35 -51.89
C LEU A 487 -17.74 -5.77 -50.97
N ILE A 488 -17.55 -4.55 -50.46
CA ILE A 488 -18.55 -3.89 -49.61
C ILE A 488 -19.87 -3.71 -50.38
N ARG A 489 -19.83 -3.20 -51.60
CA ARG A 489 -21.04 -3.00 -52.43
C ARG A 489 -21.69 -4.31 -52.85
N ARG A 490 -20.89 -5.34 -53.15
CA ARG A 490 -21.39 -6.61 -53.68
C ARG A 490 -22.00 -7.48 -52.60
N PHE A 491 -21.41 -7.49 -51.40
CA PHE A 491 -21.79 -8.38 -50.30
C PHE A 491 -22.49 -7.67 -49.15
N GLY A 492 -22.68 -6.34 -49.23
CA GLY A 492 -23.41 -5.58 -48.22
C GLY A 492 -22.75 -5.58 -46.86
N VAL A 493 -21.42 -5.67 -46.83
CA VAL A 493 -20.59 -5.77 -45.63
C VAL A 493 -20.76 -4.53 -44.76
N ARG A 494 -21.10 -4.74 -43.48
CA ARG A 494 -21.42 -3.67 -42.52
C ARG A 494 -20.34 -3.44 -41.47
N ASN A 495 -19.49 -4.43 -41.23
CA ASN A 495 -18.36 -4.31 -40.31
C ASN A 495 -17.13 -5.08 -40.84
N THR A 496 -16.00 -4.83 -40.20
CA THR A 496 -14.69 -5.41 -40.56
C THR A 496 -14.69 -6.94 -40.48
N LYS A 497 -15.45 -7.53 -39.54
CA LYS A 497 -15.58 -8.97 -39.37
C LYS A 497 -16.25 -9.64 -40.56
N GLU A 498 -17.35 -9.06 -41.04
CA GLU A 498 -18.03 -9.50 -42.26
C GLU A 498 -17.12 -9.35 -43.49
N PHE A 499 -16.32 -8.28 -43.56
CA PHE A 499 -15.40 -8.05 -44.67
C PHE A 499 -14.39 -9.20 -44.82
N TYR A 500 -13.66 -9.51 -43.75
CA TYR A 500 -12.62 -10.55 -43.80
C TYR A 500 -13.23 -11.96 -43.95
N SER A 501 -14.40 -12.20 -43.36
CA SER A 501 -15.14 -13.46 -43.58
C SER A 501 -15.51 -13.65 -45.05
N VAL A 502 -15.90 -12.58 -45.75
CA VAL A 502 -16.20 -12.60 -47.19
C VAL A 502 -14.93 -12.79 -48.02
N VAL A 503 -13.82 -12.12 -47.66
CA VAL A 503 -12.52 -12.28 -48.35
C VAL A 503 -12.02 -13.73 -48.28
N ASP A 504 -12.09 -14.35 -47.10
CA ASP A 504 -11.66 -15.74 -46.89
C ASP A 504 -12.55 -16.76 -47.61
N ALA A 505 -13.85 -16.44 -47.77
CA ALA A 505 -14.82 -17.29 -48.45
C ALA A 505 -14.79 -17.19 -49.99
N LEU A 506 -14.11 -16.19 -50.57
CA LEU A 506 -14.14 -15.96 -52.02
C LEU A 506 -13.15 -16.84 -52.79
N PRO A 507 -13.56 -17.44 -53.93
CA PRO A 507 -12.67 -18.21 -54.80
C PRO A 507 -11.85 -17.24 -55.67
N THR A 508 -10.96 -16.48 -55.06
CA THR A 508 -10.09 -15.51 -55.75
C THR A 508 -8.93 -16.22 -56.45
N THR A 509 -8.54 -15.70 -57.63
CA THR A 509 -7.36 -16.19 -58.38
C THR A 509 -6.06 -15.96 -57.61
N SER A 510 -5.03 -16.78 -57.85
CA SER A 510 -3.74 -16.68 -57.14
C SER A 510 -3.09 -15.30 -57.22
N THR A 511 -3.40 -14.52 -58.26
CA THR A 511 -2.95 -13.15 -58.47
C THR A 511 -3.63 -12.17 -57.52
N HIS A 512 -4.94 -12.32 -57.28
CA HIS A 512 -5.66 -11.52 -56.28
C HIS A 512 -5.27 -11.92 -54.86
N LYS A 513 -5.10 -13.21 -54.59
CA LYS A 513 -4.50 -13.69 -53.33
C LYS A 513 -3.08 -13.17 -53.14
N LYS A 514 -2.28 -13.00 -54.21
CA LYS A 514 -0.95 -12.39 -54.16
C LYS A 514 -0.98 -10.89 -53.89
N ILE A 515 -1.93 -10.15 -54.46
CA ILE A 515 -2.14 -8.72 -54.17
C ILE A 515 -2.57 -8.55 -52.69
N ILE A 516 -3.45 -9.43 -52.20
CA ILE A 516 -3.85 -9.54 -50.79
C ILE A 516 -2.72 -10.13 -49.91
N SER A 517 -1.73 -10.83 -50.46
CA SER A 517 -0.55 -11.31 -49.71
C SER A 517 0.64 -10.34 -49.75
N PHE A 518 0.63 -9.36 -50.65
CA PHE A 518 1.52 -8.19 -50.53
C PHE A 518 1.06 -7.27 -49.41
N GLU A 519 -0.23 -7.34 -49.06
CA GLU A 519 -0.73 -7.01 -47.73
C GLU A 519 0.06 -7.82 -46.69
N SER A 520 0.00 -9.15 -46.63
CA SER A 520 0.66 -9.97 -45.59
C SER A 520 2.21 -9.98 -45.50
N LYS A 521 2.95 -9.14 -46.25
CA LYS A 521 4.42 -9.01 -46.11
C LYS A 521 4.89 -7.61 -45.69
N LEU A 522 3.98 -6.64 -45.68
CA LEU A 522 4.12 -5.33 -45.02
C LEU A 522 3.14 -5.20 -43.83
N TYR A 523 2.34 -6.25 -43.63
CA TYR A 523 1.44 -6.59 -42.53
C TYR A 523 2.00 -7.86 -41.87
#